data_AF-A0A929WII6-F1
#
_entry.id   AF-A0A929WII6-F1
#
_cell.length_a   1.000
_cell.length_b   1.000
_cell.length_c   1.000
_cell.angle_alpha   90.00
_cell.angle_beta   90.00
_cell.angle_gamma   90.00
#
_symmetry.space_group_name_H-M   'P 1'
#
loop_
_entity.id
_entity.type
_entity.pdbx_description
1 polymer ?
#
loop_
_entity_poly.entity_id
_entity_poly.type
_entity_poly.pdbx_seq_one_letter_code
_entity_poly.pdbx_strand_id
1 'polypeptide(L)'
;MELIEIFRTVKKNVIYCIILNMIAAIFSVAASLSLTLFVQRIIDGKYIEAMYMILLNLGLYIVAYSFKYIYSIKKNKVKMLGTLKYRKYITQIIRNTESRIQESEYISKLNNDGNQVENAIELIFNLIDAILYVISAFVGLMILHWGIAI
;
A
#
# COMPACT_ATOMS: atom_id res chain seq x y z
N MET A 1 13.53 16.88 11.18
CA MET A 1 13.69 15.58 10.49
C MET A 1 12.54 15.40 9.53
N GLU A 2 12.84 15.29 8.25
CA GLU A 2 11.83 15.17 7.21
C GLU A 2 11.33 13.73 7.07
N LEU A 3 10.11 13.55 6.54
CA LEU A 3 9.56 12.22 6.21
C LEU A 3 10.48 11.44 5.25
N ILE A 4 11.14 12.13 4.32
CA ILE A 4 12.08 11.54 3.38
C ILE A 4 13.28 10.91 4.12
N GLU A 5 13.77 11.55 5.18
CA GLU A 5 14.84 11.00 6.01
C GLU A 5 14.37 9.75 6.76
N ILE A 6 13.14 9.76 7.30
CA ILE A 6 12.53 8.58 7.91
C ILE A 6 12.54 7.42 6.91
N PHE A 7 11.98 7.62 5.71
CA PHE A 7 11.90 6.59 4.68
C PHE A 7 13.27 6.10 4.21
N ARG A 8 14.25 7.00 4.04
CA ARG A 8 15.64 6.63 3.68
C ARG A 8 16.20 5.63 4.67
N THR A 9 15.87 5.78 5.94
CA THR A 9 16.38 4.92 6.98
C THR A 9 15.67 3.56 7.13
N VAL A 10 14.48 3.43 6.54
CA VAL A 10 13.71 2.16 6.45
C VAL A 10 13.54 1.69 5.00
N LYS A 11 14.41 2.17 4.10
CA LYS A 11 14.33 2.01 2.64
C LYS A 11 14.06 0.58 2.20
N LYS A 12 14.74 -0.40 2.79
CA LYS A 12 14.55 -1.83 2.43
C LYS A 12 13.11 -2.29 2.66
N ASN A 13 12.48 -1.86 3.76
CA ASN A 13 11.09 -2.21 4.06
C ASN A 13 10.11 -1.48 3.14
N VAL A 14 10.40 -0.21 2.81
CA VAL A 14 9.59 0.59 1.87
C VAL A 14 9.59 -0.04 0.48
N ILE A 15 10.76 -0.38 -0.05
CA ILE A 15 10.89 -1.05 -1.36
C ILE A 15 10.11 -2.38 -1.35
N TYR A 16 10.24 -3.16 -0.28
CA TYR A 16 9.51 -4.43 -0.16
C TYR A 16 7.99 -4.22 -0.12
N CYS A 17 7.50 -3.17 0.56
CA CYS A 17 6.09 -2.81 0.53
C CYS A 17 5.61 -2.46 -0.88
N ILE A 18 6.37 -1.63 -1.60
CA ILE A 18 6.05 -1.23 -2.98
C ILE A 18 5.94 -2.46 -3.90
N ILE A 19 6.91 -3.38 -3.83
CA ILE A 19 6.91 -4.61 -4.64
C ILE A 19 5.70 -5.48 -4.31
N LEU A 20 5.44 -5.75 -3.03
CA LEU A 20 4.30 -6.56 -2.63
C LEU A 20 2.97 -5.95 -3.06
N ASN A 21 2.84 -4.63 -2.93
CA ASN A 21 1.62 -3.95 -3.32
C ASN A 21 1.44 -3.93 -4.85
N MET A 22 2.51 -3.75 -5.62
CA MET A 22 2.47 -3.87 -7.07
C MET A 22 2.01 -5.27 -7.50
N ILE A 23 2.54 -6.33 -6.88
CA ILE A 23 2.10 -7.72 -7.16
C ILE A 23 0.62 -7.88 -6.83
N ALA A 24 0.18 -7.41 -5.64
CA ALA A 24 -1.22 -7.49 -5.24
C ALA A 24 -2.15 -6.74 -6.23
N ALA A 25 -1.73 -5.57 -6.71
CA ALA A 25 -2.47 -4.78 -7.70
C ALA A 25 -2.59 -5.52 -9.03
N ILE A 26 -1.51 -6.08 -9.56
CA ILE A 26 -1.51 -6.85 -10.81
C ILE A 26 -2.48 -8.03 -10.72
N PHE A 27 -2.42 -8.83 -9.65
CA PHE A 27 -3.33 -9.97 -9.48
C PHE A 27 -4.78 -9.54 -9.28
N SER A 28 -5.03 -8.41 -8.60
CA SER A 28 -6.38 -7.86 -8.45
C SER A 28 -6.97 -7.40 -9.78
N VAL A 29 -6.16 -6.78 -10.63
CA VAL A 29 -6.57 -6.40 -11.99
C VAL A 29 -6.80 -7.64 -12.84
N ALA A 30 -5.89 -8.61 -12.83
CA ALA A 30 -6.06 -9.88 -13.55
C ALA A 30 -7.35 -10.61 -13.14
N ALA A 31 -7.68 -10.62 -11.83
CA ALA A 31 -8.96 -11.15 -11.36
C ALA A 31 -10.14 -10.39 -11.98
N SER A 32 -10.10 -9.05 -11.99
CA SER A 32 -11.14 -8.21 -12.58
C SER A 32 -11.33 -8.47 -14.09
N LEU A 33 -10.23 -8.67 -14.83
CA LEU A 33 -10.26 -9.06 -16.24
C LEU A 33 -10.88 -10.45 -16.43
N SER A 34 -10.47 -11.42 -15.60
CA SER A 34 -11.03 -12.78 -15.61
C SER A 34 -12.53 -12.80 -15.33
N LEU A 35 -13.03 -11.92 -14.44
CA LEU A 35 -14.45 -11.76 -14.18
C LEU A 35 -15.20 -11.20 -15.39
N THR A 36 -14.59 -10.26 -16.10
CA THR A 36 -15.16 -9.71 -17.35
C THR A 36 -15.32 -10.80 -18.40
N LEU A 37 -14.29 -11.63 -18.58
CA LEU A 37 -14.33 -12.78 -19.48
C LEU A 37 -15.37 -13.81 -19.04
N PHE A 38 -15.51 -14.07 -17.75
CA PHE A 38 -16.56 -14.94 -17.21
C PHE A 38 -17.96 -14.48 -17.63
N VAL A 39 -18.27 -13.18 -17.46
CA VAL A 39 -19.56 -12.61 -17.86
C VAL A 39 -19.79 -12.78 -19.36
N GLN A 40 -18.77 -12.52 -20.18
CA GLN A 40 -18.86 -12.73 -21.63
C GLN A 40 -19.17 -14.19 -21.99
N ARG A 41 -18.51 -15.16 -21.34
CA ARG A 41 -18.76 -16.59 -21.57
C ARG A 41 -20.15 -17.04 -21.15
N ILE A 42 -20.72 -16.45 -20.10
CA ILE A 42 -22.12 -16.69 -19.72
C ILE A 42 -23.07 -16.17 -20.80
N ILE A 43 -22.86 -14.94 -21.28
CA ILE A 43 -23.70 -14.34 -22.32
C ILE A 43 -23.64 -15.18 -23.61
N ASP A 44 -22.46 -15.68 -23.95
CA ASP A 44 -22.24 -16.56 -25.12
C ASP A 44 -22.80 -17.99 -24.94
N GLY A 45 -23.39 -18.33 -23.78
CA GLY A 45 -23.90 -19.67 -23.47
C GLY A 45 -22.81 -20.73 -23.25
N LYS A 46 -21.55 -20.33 -23.08
CA LYS A 46 -20.38 -21.22 -22.92
C LYS A 46 -20.12 -21.54 -21.43
N TYR A 47 -21.06 -22.25 -20.80
CA TYR A 47 -21.05 -22.47 -19.35
C TYR A 47 -19.83 -23.23 -18.80
N ILE A 48 -19.30 -24.21 -19.55
CA ILE A 48 -18.09 -24.95 -19.12
C ILE A 48 -16.87 -24.01 -19.08
N GLU A 49 -16.70 -23.18 -20.11
CA GLU A 49 -15.62 -22.18 -20.15
C GLU A 49 -15.80 -21.12 -19.05
N ALA A 50 -17.04 -20.70 -18.79
CA ALA A 50 -17.36 -19.80 -17.68
C ALA A 50 -16.96 -20.42 -16.33
N MET A 51 -17.19 -21.72 -16.12
CA MET A 51 -16.78 -22.42 -14.90
C MET A 51 -15.26 -22.41 -14.71
N TYR A 52 -14.48 -22.56 -15.78
CA TYR A 52 -13.02 -22.41 -15.69
C TYR A 52 -12.59 -20.98 -15.35
N MET A 53 -13.27 -19.97 -15.91
CA MET A 53 -12.97 -18.57 -15.63
C MET A 53 -13.26 -18.19 -14.18
N ILE A 54 -14.34 -18.67 -13.58
CA ILE A 54 -14.65 -18.37 -12.17
C ILE A 54 -13.68 -19.07 -11.21
N LEU A 55 -13.25 -20.30 -11.52
CA LEU A 55 -12.22 -21.00 -10.75
C LEU A 55 -10.87 -20.27 -10.82
N LEU A 56 -10.48 -19.81 -12.01
CA LEU A 56 -9.28 -18.98 -12.19
C LEU A 56 -9.40 -17.67 -11.39
N ASN A 57 -10.53 -16.99 -11.49
CA ASN A 57 -10.80 -15.75 -10.76
C ASN A 57 -10.62 -15.93 -9.24
N LEU A 58 -11.16 -17.03 -8.69
CA LEU A 58 -10.99 -17.37 -7.27
C LEU A 58 -9.50 -17.53 -6.90
N GLY A 59 -8.74 -18.27 -7.72
CA GLY A 59 -7.30 -18.45 -7.51
C GLY A 59 -6.54 -17.12 -7.53
N LEU A 60 -6.84 -16.25 -8.51
CA LEU A 60 -6.23 -14.92 -8.63
C LEU A 60 -6.55 -14.04 -7.40
N TYR A 61 -7.78 -14.08 -6.89
CA TYR A 61 -8.15 -13.35 -5.68
C TYR A 61 -7.40 -13.86 -4.45
N ILE A 62 -7.29 -15.18 -4.26
CA ILE A 62 -6.55 -15.76 -3.12
C ILE A 62 -5.10 -15.26 -3.14
N VAL A 63 -4.45 -15.27 -4.31
CA VAL A 63 -3.09 -14.77 -4.47
C VAL A 63 -3.01 -13.26 -4.18
N ALA A 64 -3.91 -12.46 -4.77
CA ALA A 64 -3.97 -11.02 -4.55
C ALA A 64 -4.13 -10.66 -3.07
N TYR A 65 -5.07 -11.31 -2.38
CA TYR A 65 -5.32 -11.11 -0.95
C TYR A 65 -4.14 -11.52 -0.10
N SER A 66 -3.45 -12.62 -0.44
CA SER A 66 -2.26 -13.08 0.26
C SER A 66 -1.15 -12.04 0.21
N PHE A 67 -0.86 -11.50 -0.98
CA PHE A 67 0.13 -10.42 -1.14
C PHE A 67 -0.29 -9.13 -0.44
N LYS A 68 -1.58 -8.75 -0.53
CA LYS A 68 -2.13 -7.57 0.17
C LYS A 68 -2.02 -7.69 1.68
N TYR A 69 -2.22 -8.89 2.22
CA TYR A 69 -2.07 -9.17 3.65
C TYR A 69 -0.61 -9.00 4.10
N ILE A 70 0.34 -9.60 3.38
CA ILE A 70 1.77 -9.45 3.68
C ILE A 70 2.19 -7.98 3.56
N TYR A 71 1.69 -7.28 2.53
CA TYR A 71 1.88 -5.83 2.37
C TYR A 71 1.40 -5.06 3.60
N SER A 72 0.18 -5.31 4.08
CA SER A 72 -0.38 -4.63 5.27
C SER A 72 0.50 -4.81 6.52
N ILE A 73 1.00 -6.03 6.75
CA ILE A 73 1.94 -6.30 7.85
C ILE A 73 3.22 -5.48 7.70
N LYS A 74 3.79 -5.42 6.49
CA LYS A 74 5.04 -4.68 6.23
C LYS A 74 4.83 -3.17 6.30
N LYS A 75 3.69 -2.65 5.83
CA LYS A 75 3.27 -1.25 5.98
C LYS A 75 3.24 -0.86 7.45
N ASN A 76 2.58 -1.66 8.29
CA ASN A 76 2.51 -1.41 9.73
C ASN A 76 3.89 -1.45 10.40
N LYS A 77 4.78 -2.34 9.95
CA LYS A 77 6.18 -2.36 10.41
C LYS A 77 6.93 -1.08 10.02
N VAL A 78 6.72 -0.54 8.81
CA VAL A 78 7.32 0.73 8.39
C VAL A 78 6.78 1.89 9.23
N LYS A 79 5.47 1.96 9.45
CA LYS A 79 4.83 2.95 10.34
C LYS A 79 5.49 2.94 11.71
N MET A 80 5.51 1.78 12.38
CA MET A 80 6.08 1.62 13.71
C MET A 80 7.56 2.06 13.76
N LEU A 81 8.39 1.61 12.81
CA LEU A 81 9.81 1.97 12.78
C LEU A 81 10.03 3.46 12.49
N GLY A 82 9.18 4.06 11.66
CA GLY A 82 9.22 5.48 11.33
C GLY A 82 8.90 6.35 12.54
N THR A 83 7.78 6.05 13.22
CA THR A 83 7.37 6.75 14.44
C THR A 83 8.41 6.60 15.55
N LEU A 84 8.99 5.41 15.74
CA LEU A 84 10.06 5.20 16.73
C LEU A 84 11.31 6.05 16.45
N LYS A 85 11.68 6.23 15.18
CA LYS A 85 12.81 7.08 14.81
C LYS A 85 12.53 8.56 15.04
N TYR A 86 11.33 9.01 14.67
CA TYR A 86 10.90 10.38 14.94
C TYR A 86 10.96 10.68 16.45
N ARG A 87 10.41 9.79 17.27
CA ARG A 87 10.46 9.93 18.74
C ARG A 87 11.90 10.04 19.26
N LYS A 88 12.81 9.16 18.81
CA LYS A 88 14.24 9.21 19.20
C LYS A 88 14.91 10.54 18.81
N TYR A 89 14.62 11.04 17.61
CA TYR A 89 15.16 12.31 17.11
C TYR A 89 14.70 13.50 17.98
N ILE A 90 13.40 13.57 18.29
CA ILE A 90 12.86 14.62 19.16
C ILE A 90 13.46 14.52 20.57
N THR A 91 13.56 13.32 21.15
CA THR A 91 14.19 13.13 22.46
C THR A 91 15.65 13.61 22.47
N GLN A 92 16.41 13.40 21.39
CA GLN A 92 17.80 13.87 21.28
C GLN A 92 17.91 15.38 21.17
N ILE A 93 17.08 16.04 20.36
CA ILE A 93 17.06 17.50 20.26
C ILE A 93 16.81 18.10 21.64
N ILE A 94 15.79 17.62 22.32
CA ILE A 94 15.34 18.18 23.61
C ILE A 94 16.40 17.97 24.69
N ARG A 95 17.03 16.79 24.74
CA ARG A 95 18.13 16.53 25.68
C ARG A 95 19.33 17.48 25.48
N ASN A 96 19.54 17.93 24.25
CA ASN A 96 20.62 18.87 23.90
C ASN A 96 20.21 20.35 24.08
N THR A 97 18.96 20.66 24.42
CA THR A 97 18.45 22.05 24.47
C THR A 97 18.45 22.66 25.89
N GLU A 98 19.19 22.10 26.85
CA GLU A 98 19.31 22.59 28.25
C GLU A 98 18.02 23.28 28.80
N SER A 99 17.05 22.44 29.17
CA SER A 99 15.99 22.73 30.18
C SER A 99 15.05 23.94 29.98
N ARG A 100 14.73 24.36 28.74
CA ARG A 100 13.67 25.37 28.52
C ARG A 100 12.25 24.85 28.22
N ILE A 101 12.05 23.55 28.05
CA ILE A 101 10.76 22.97 27.64
C ILE A 101 10.03 22.39 28.85
N GLN A 102 8.78 22.81 29.10
CA GLN A 102 7.93 22.22 30.14
C GLN A 102 7.53 20.77 29.78
N GLU A 103 7.55 19.88 30.77
CA GLU A 103 7.32 18.43 30.59
C GLU A 103 5.92 18.10 30.02
N SER A 104 4.93 18.94 30.27
CA SER A 104 3.57 18.84 29.70
C SER A 104 3.54 19.17 28.20
N GLU A 105 4.25 20.22 27.79
CA GLU A 105 4.42 20.60 26.39
C GLU A 105 5.23 19.54 25.62
N TYR A 106 6.18 18.90 26.31
CA TYR A 106 6.92 17.73 25.82
C TYR A 106 6.00 16.54 25.51
N ILE A 107 5.17 16.09 26.46
CA ILE A 107 4.27 14.94 26.27
C ILE A 107 3.23 15.25 25.18
N SER A 108 2.75 16.49 25.12
CA SER A 108 1.82 16.97 24.10
C SER A 108 2.41 16.88 22.69
N LYS A 109 3.59 17.47 22.46
CA LYS A 109 4.27 17.44 21.15
C LYS A 109 4.66 16.02 20.74
N LEU A 110 5.13 15.19 21.67
CA LEU A 110 5.54 13.82 21.35
C LEU A 110 4.37 12.91 20.95
N ASN A 111 3.21 13.09 21.58
CA ASN A 111 2.01 12.32 21.25
C ASN A 111 1.30 12.87 20.00
N ASN A 112 1.10 14.19 19.92
CA ASN A 112 0.36 14.79 18.81
C ASN A 112 1.17 14.74 17.50
N ASP A 113 2.44 15.14 17.52
CA ASP A 113 3.29 15.10 16.33
C ASP A 113 3.65 13.67 15.95
N GLY A 114 3.77 12.76 16.93
CA GLY A 114 3.97 11.33 16.69
C GLY A 114 2.82 10.71 15.91
N ASN A 115 1.57 11.04 16.28
CA ASN A 115 0.38 10.60 15.55
C ASN A 115 0.29 11.24 14.16
N GLN A 116 0.67 12.52 14.02
CA GLN A 116 0.71 13.18 12.71
C GLN A 116 1.71 12.52 11.77
N VAL A 117 2.91 12.16 12.26
CA VAL A 117 3.92 11.44 11.46
C VAL A 117 3.41 10.06 11.05
N GLU A 118 2.77 9.33 11.96
CA GLU A 118 2.18 8.03 11.64
C GLU A 118 1.10 8.14 10.55
N ASN A 119 0.20 9.12 10.68
CA ASN A 119 -0.85 9.40 9.69
C ASN A 119 -0.26 9.83 8.34
N ALA A 120 0.80 10.64 8.35
CA ALA A 120 1.48 11.07 7.13
C ALA A 120 2.13 9.87 6.40
N ILE A 121 2.77 8.96 7.14
CA ILE A 121 3.33 7.72 6.55
C ILE A 121 2.19 6.88 5.94
N GLU A 122 1.05 6.77 6.62
CA GLU A 122 -0.11 6.03 6.11
C GLU A 122 -0.69 6.65 4.84
N LEU A 123 -0.85 7.97 4.81
CA LEU A 123 -1.32 8.70 3.63
C LEU A 123 -0.41 8.47 2.42
N ILE A 124 0.91 8.50 2.62
CA ILE A 124 1.88 8.25 1.55
C ILE A 124 1.73 6.82 1.00
N PHE A 125 1.57 5.82 1.87
CA PHE A 125 1.33 4.45 1.40
C PHE A 125 -0.02 4.31 0.69
N ASN A 126 -1.09 4.93 1.19
CA ASN A 126 -2.39 4.89 0.53
C ASN A 126 -2.35 5.57 -0.85
N LEU A 127 -1.57 6.65 -1.00
CA LEU A 127 -1.34 7.31 -2.28
C LEU A 127 -0.57 6.40 -3.25
N ILE A 128 0.51 5.76 -2.79
CA ILE A 128 1.26 4.77 -3.57
C ILE A 128 0.34 3.62 -4.00
N ASP A 129 -0.54 3.16 -3.12
CA ASP A 129 -1.47 2.09 -3.40
C ASP A 129 -2.46 2.45 -4.51
N ALA A 130 -3.03 3.64 -4.44
CA ALA A 130 -3.90 4.17 -5.48
C ALA A 130 -3.16 4.28 -6.82
N ILE A 131 -1.95 4.86 -6.83
CA ILE A 131 -1.16 5.04 -8.06
C ILE A 131 -0.83 3.68 -8.70
N LEU A 132 -0.36 2.70 -7.92
CA LEU A 132 0.02 1.39 -8.44
C LEU A 132 -1.20 0.61 -8.96
N TYR A 133 -2.34 0.73 -8.29
CA TYR A 133 -3.58 0.15 -8.76
C TYR A 133 -4.04 0.79 -10.07
N VAL A 134 -4.02 2.12 -10.16
CA VAL A 134 -4.39 2.86 -11.38
C VAL A 134 -3.49 2.46 -12.55
N ILE A 135 -2.15 2.44 -12.36
CA ILE A 135 -1.21 2.01 -13.41
C ILE A 135 -1.52 0.58 -13.85
N SER A 136 -1.74 -0.32 -12.91
CA SER A 136 -2.04 -1.73 -13.21
C SER A 136 -3.37 -1.87 -13.95
N ALA A 137 -4.39 -1.08 -13.57
CA ALA A 137 -5.70 -1.06 -14.22
C ALA A 137 -5.63 -0.52 -15.65
N PHE A 138 -4.85 0.55 -15.89
CA PHE A 138 -4.59 1.07 -17.23
C PHE A 138 -3.94 0.01 -18.12
N VAL A 139 -2.91 -0.69 -17.62
CA VAL A 139 -2.28 -1.79 -18.36
C VAL A 139 -3.30 -2.91 -18.66
N GLY A 140 -4.12 -3.27 -17.68
CA GLY A 140 -5.19 -4.27 -17.87
C GLY A 140 -6.23 -3.84 -18.92
N LEU A 141 -6.63 -2.57 -18.92
CA LEU A 141 -7.57 -2.01 -19.91
C LEU A 141 -6.97 -2.02 -21.32
N MET A 142 -5.70 -1.66 -21.48
CA MET A 142 -5.00 -1.70 -22.77
C MET A 142 -4.95 -3.14 -23.33
N ILE A 143 -4.78 -4.14 -22.47
CA ILE A 143 -4.83 -5.56 -22.86
C ILE A 143 -6.25 -5.96 -23.28
N LEU A 144 -7.27 -5.49 -22.57
CA LEU A 144 -8.67 -5.83 -22.87
C LEU A 144 -9.11 -5.21 -24.19
N HIS A 145 -9.04 -3.88 -24.32
CA HIS A 145 -9.50 -3.12 -25.48
C HIS A 145 -8.66 -1.83 -25.61
N TRP A 146 -7.68 -1.84 -26.53
CA TRP A 146 -6.82 -0.69 -26.85
C TRP A 146 -7.61 0.60 -27.17
N GLY A 147 -8.81 0.47 -27.77
CA GLY A 147 -9.64 1.61 -28.17
C GLY A 147 -10.42 2.32 -27.05
N ILE A 148 -10.50 1.75 -25.84
CA ILE A 148 -11.15 2.38 -24.67
C ILE A 148 -10.10 3.09 -23.78
N ALA A 149 -8.82 2.72 -23.92
CA ALA A 149 -7.72 3.26 -23.13
C ALA A 149 -7.18 4.62 -23.62
N ILE A 150 -7.66 5.11 -24.77
CA ILE A 150 -7.35 6.42 -25.40
C ILE A 150 -8.60 7.30 -25.32
#